data_AF-A0A2H4WWA5-F1
#
_entry.id   AF-A0A2H4WWA5-F1
#
_cell.length_a   1.000
_cell.length_b   1.000
_cell.length_c   1.000
_cell.angle_alpha   90.00
_cell.angle_beta   90.00
_cell.angle_gamma   90.00
#
_symmetry.space_group_name_H-M   'P 1'
#
loop_
_entity.id
_entity.type
_entity.pdbx_description
1 polymer ?
#
loop_
_entity_poly.entity_id
_entity_poly.type
_entity_poly.pdbx_seq_one_letter_code
_entity_poly.pdbx_strand_id
1 'polypeptide(L)' 'ICIIFHMSGYDTETVVSNNGNREYGLFQINNKIWCRDNENLQSRNICDISCD' A
#
# COMPACT_ATOMS: atom_id res chain seq x y z
N ILE A 1 -5.30 -13.79 9.17
CA ILE A 1 -5.04 -13.30 10.56
C ILE A 1 -3.55 -13.16 10.82
N CYS A 2 -2.76 -14.24 10.91
CA CYS A 2 -1.30 -14.16 11.15
C CYS A 2 -0.56 -13.20 10.19
N ILE A 3 -0.84 -13.27 8.89
CA ILE A 3 -0.23 -12.37 7.89
C ILE A 3 -0.54 -10.90 8.19
N ILE A 4 -1.82 -10.57 8.37
CA ILE A 4 -2.27 -9.20 8.66
C ILE A 4 -1.63 -8.68 9.96
N PHE A 5 -1.53 -9.52 11.00
CA PHE A 5 -0.85 -9.14 12.24
C PHE A 5 0.61 -8.72 12.02
N HIS A 6 1.36 -9.49 11.23
CA HIS A 6 2.76 -9.20 10.96
C HIS A 6 2.98 -8.08 9.93
N MET A 7 2.00 -7.81 9.07
CA MET A 7 2.09 -6.77 8.04
C MET A 7 1.67 -5.39 8.56
N SER A 8 0.59 -5.30 9.32
CA SER A 8 -0.04 -4.04 9.73
C SER A 8 -0.48 -4.01 11.19
N GLY A 9 -0.32 -5.09 11.96
CA GLY A 9 -0.81 -5.10 13.34
C GLY A 9 -2.33 -4.95 13.47
N TYR A 10 -3.07 -5.28 12.41
CA TYR A 10 -4.52 -5.05 12.26
C TYR A 10 -4.95 -3.60 12.12
N ASP A 11 -4.02 -2.67 11.91
CA ASP A 11 -4.31 -1.26 11.69
C ASP A 11 -4.59 -0.99 10.20
N THR A 12 -5.73 -0.35 9.93
CA THR A 12 -6.17 0.00 8.58
C THR A 12 -5.48 1.23 8.02
N GLU A 13 -4.79 2.01 8.85
CA GLU A 13 -4.11 3.26 8.49
C GLU A 13 -2.59 3.11 8.41
N THR A 14 -2.06 1.89 8.59
CA THR A 14 -0.62 1.65 8.51
C THR A 14 -0.06 1.97 7.13
N VAL A 15 0.94 2.84 7.08
CA VAL A 15 1.70 3.17 5.85
C VAL A 15 3.17 2.87 6.07
N VAL A 16 3.75 2.06 5.18
CA VAL A 16 5.17 1.69 5.23
C VAL A 16 5.87 2.11 3.95
N SER A 17 7.03 2.75 4.06
CA SER A 17 7.90 3.08 2.92
C SER A 17 8.97 2.01 2.74
N ASN A 18 9.08 1.46 1.53
CA ASN A 18 10.01 0.39 1.21
C ASN A 18 10.64 0.61 -0.18
N ASN A 19 11.96 0.82 -0.21
CA ASN A 19 12.75 1.00 -1.43
C ASN A 19 12.11 1.96 -2.47
N GLY A 20 11.64 3.11 -2.00
CA GLY A 20 11.05 4.17 -2.84
C GLY A 20 9.60 3.92 -3.27
N ASN A 21 8.95 2.89 -2.76
CA ASN A 21 7.51 2.66 -2.90
C ASN A 21 6.84 2.73 -1.53
N ARG A 22 5.52 2.87 -1.50
CA ARG A 22 4.72 2.88 -0.27
C ARG A 22 3.69 1.75 -0.29
N GLU A 23 3.43 1.21 0.88
CA GLU A 23 2.48 0.14 1.12
C GLU A 23 1.41 0.60 2.11
N TYR A 24 0.15 0.31 1.80
CA TYR A 24 -0.99 0.96 2.44
C TYR A 24 -1.94 -0.01 3.13
N GLY A 25 -2.34 0.41 4.33
CA GLY A 25 -3.43 -0.12 5.12
C GLY A 25 -3.26 -1.56 5.54
N LEU A 26 -4.40 -2.20 5.84
CA LEU A 26 -4.46 -3.51 6.48
C LEU A 26 -3.67 -4.59 5.73
N PHE A 27 -3.66 -4.51 4.40
CA PHE A 27 -3.05 -5.51 3.50
C PHE A 27 -1.72 -5.06 2.90
N GLN A 28 -1.21 -3.89 3.28
CA GLN A 28 0.04 -3.33 2.76
C GLN A 28 0.07 -3.33 1.22
N ILE A 29 -0.97 -2.75 0.62
CA ILE A 29 -1.14 -2.68 -0.83
C ILE A 29 -0.10 -1.70 -1.40
N ASN A 30 0.72 -2.16 -2.34
CA ASN A 30 1.85 -1.39 -2.85
C ASN A 30 1.48 -0.41 -3.98
N ASN A 31 1.93 0.85 -3.89
CA ASN A 31 1.66 1.93 -4.84
C ASN A 31 2.39 1.81 -6.20
N LYS A 32 3.31 0.86 -6.37
CA LYS A 32 4.01 0.66 -7.66
C LYS A 32 3.12 -0.04 -8.69
N ILE A 33 2.20 -0.89 -8.23
CA ILE A 33 1.44 -1.79 -9.08
C ILE A 33 -0.07 -1.69 -8.82
N TRP A 34 -0.49 -1.64 -7.57
CA TRP A 34 -1.89 -1.92 -7.21
C TRP A 34 -2.75 -0.66 -7.13
N CYS A 35 -2.32 0.34 -6.37
CA CYS A 35 -3.00 1.63 -6.22
C CYS A 35 -2.11 2.78 -6.69
N ARG A 36 -2.66 3.98 -6.86
CA ARG A 36 -1.89 5.18 -7.22
C ARG A 36 -1.91 6.21 -6.10
N ASP A 37 -0.77 6.82 -5.83
CA ASP A 37 -0.62 7.97 -4.94
C ASP A 37 0.17 9.09 -5.63
N ASN A 38 0.33 10.21 -4.94
CA ASN A 38 1.05 11.37 -5.48
C ASN A 38 2.57 11.17 -5.58
N GLU A 39 3.13 10.19 -4.86
CA GLU A 39 4.58 9.90 -4.90
C GLU A 39 4.97 9.02 -6.09
N ASN A 40 4.08 8.13 -6.54
CA ASN A 40 4.38 7.13 -7.55
C ASN A 40 3.46 7.26 -8.77
N LEU A 41 3.66 8.35 -9.52
CA LEU A 41 2.91 8.66 -10.75
C LEU A 41 3.06 7.59 -11.85
N GLN A 42 4.10 6.76 -11.77
CA GLN A 42 4.34 5.65 -12.70
C GLN A 42 3.60 4.36 -12.32
N SER A 43 2.78 4.39 -11.27
CA SER A 43 1.99 3.24 -10.86
C SER A 43 1.12 2.70 -11.99
N ARG A 44 1.09 1.37 -12.13
CA ARG A 44 0.13 0.70 -13.02
C ARG A 44 -1.31 0.87 -12.56
N ASN A 45 -1.53 1.08 -11.26
CA ASN A 45 -2.84 1.23 -10.65
C ASN A 45 -3.85 0.14 -11.09
N ILE A 46 -3.49 -1.14 -10.95
CA ILE A 46 -4.33 -2.26 -11.40
C ILE A 46 -5.73 -2.24 -10.76
N CYS A 47 -5.82 -1.80 -9.51
CA CYS A 47 -7.10 -1.69 -8.80
C CYS A 47 -7.92 -0.46 -9.20
N ASP A 48 -7.34 0.46 -9.98
CA ASP A 48 -7.94 1.73 -10.42
C ASP A 48 -8.48 2.60 -9.26
N ILE A 49 -7.69 2.74 -8.19
CA ILE A 49 -8.04 3.51 -6.99
C ILE A 49 -6.88 4.37 -6.50
N SER A 50 -7.21 5.40 -5.72
CA SER A 50 -6.23 6.10 -4.87
C SER A 50 -5.75 5.18 -3.76
N CYS A 51 -4.48 5.29 -3.36
CA CYS A 51 -3.97 4.65 -2.14
C CYS A 51 -4.45 5.36 -0.87
N ASP A 52 -4.80 6.65 -0.99
CA ASP A 52 -5.32 7.52 0.06
C ASP A 52 -6.84 7.32 0.26
#